data_AF-A0AAV5YQR6-F1
#
_entry.id   AF-A0AAV5YQR6-F1
#
_cell.length_a   1.000
_cell.length_b   1.000
_cell.length_c   1.000
_cell.angle_alpha   90.00
_cell.angle_beta   90.00
_cell.angle_gamma   90.00
#
_symmetry.space_group_name_H-M   'P 1'
#
loop_
_entity.id
_entity.type
_entity.pdbx_description
1 polymer ?
#
loop_
_entity_poly.entity_id
_entity_poly.type
_entity_poly.pdbx_seq_one_letter_code
_entity_poly.pdbx_strand_id
1 'polypeptide(L)'
;MTPERFARGMTFDEYVRFCGSPANLAREGFDIRRFSLVRPRLDWSGYLRERHERARLGPEQTAAIRWLAAQPGGPAKVAVLSEDWSSDCRRDVPYLARLAEAGGLELRIFARDGETMLMKGLPDPAAGGNADLVVEYANEKSGQRWASVPVAVFFTRDFAELYRYVEYPAIYRKERIIGHLRTARAGETEEQAKARGGRDIGALLDSPFYDVWAQAGIAEILSALHERVVVAPARG
;
A
#
# COMPACT_ATOMS: atom_id res chain seq x y z
N MET A 1 16.39 1.34 7.78
CA MET A 1 16.03 -0.10 7.80
C MET A 1 17.29 -0.93 8.05
N THR A 2 17.23 -1.96 8.92
CA THR A 2 18.35 -2.91 9.14
C THR A 2 17.95 -4.32 8.66
N PRO A 3 18.92 -5.24 8.44
CA PRO A 3 18.61 -6.62 8.10
C PRO A 3 17.68 -7.31 9.11
N GLU A 4 17.95 -7.13 10.40
CA GLU A 4 17.18 -7.76 11.49
C GLU A 4 15.76 -7.19 11.55
N ARG A 5 15.60 -5.87 11.35
CA ARG A 5 14.29 -5.23 11.32
C ARG A 5 13.47 -5.69 10.12
N PHE A 6 14.12 -5.82 8.97
CA PHE A 6 13.49 -6.25 7.72
C PHE A 6 13.01 -7.71 7.81
N ALA A 7 13.82 -8.60 8.37
CA ALA A 7 13.49 -10.01 8.53
C ALA A 7 12.27 -10.27 9.44
N ARG A 8 11.87 -9.32 10.28
CA ARG A 8 10.64 -9.40 11.10
C ARG A 8 9.36 -9.19 10.31
N GLY A 9 9.44 -8.70 9.08
CA GLY A 9 8.26 -8.50 8.24
C GLY A 9 7.74 -9.81 7.68
N MET A 10 6.44 -9.85 7.41
CA MET A 10 5.76 -10.99 6.82
C MET A 10 6.09 -11.07 5.32
N THR A 11 6.30 -12.27 4.80
CA THR A 11 6.12 -12.54 3.37
C THR A 11 4.68 -12.24 2.95
N PHE A 12 4.40 -12.17 1.64
CA PHE A 12 3.03 -11.95 1.16
C PHE A 12 2.06 -13.04 1.66
N ASP A 13 2.45 -14.31 1.62
CA ASP A 13 1.60 -15.43 2.09
C ASP A 13 1.36 -15.38 3.61
N GLU A 14 2.38 -15.02 4.39
CA GLU A 14 2.22 -14.78 5.82
C GLU A 14 1.27 -13.63 6.10
N TYR A 15 1.35 -12.55 5.33
CA TYR A 15 0.45 -11.41 5.45
C TYR A 15 -0.99 -11.81 5.12
N VAL A 16 -1.23 -12.55 4.04
CA VAL A 16 -2.56 -13.06 3.69
C VAL A 16 -3.12 -13.96 4.80
N ARG A 17 -2.31 -14.85 5.38
CA ARG A 17 -2.72 -15.67 6.54
C ARG A 17 -3.03 -14.82 7.76
N PHE A 18 -2.20 -13.81 8.03
CA PHE A 18 -2.42 -12.87 9.13
C PHE A 18 -3.74 -12.12 8.96
N CYS A 19 -4.08 -11.64 7.76
CA CYS A 19 -5.33 -10.91 7.50
C CYS A 19 -6.58 -11.69 7.91
N GLY A 20 -6.60 -13.01 7.68
CA GLY A 20 -7.73 -13.89 8.06
C GLY A 20 -7.61 -14.48 9.47
N SER A 21 -6.57 -14.13 10.22
CA SER A 21 -6.36 -14.68 11.57
C SER A 21 -7.32 -14.08 12.59
N PRO A 22 -7.73 -14.82 13.64
CA PRO A 22 -8.55 -14.27 14.73
C PRO A 22 -7.92 -13.03 15.36
N ALA A 23 -6.59 -13.00 15.46
CA ALA A 23 -5.84 -11.87 16.00
C ALA A 23 -6.04 -10.60 15.15
N ASN A 24 -5.95 -10.70 13.82
CA ASN A 24 -6.18 -9.54 12.95
C ASN A 24 -7.66 -9.12 12.94
N LEU A 25 -8.57 -10.09 12.86
CA LEU A 25 -10.01 -9.82 12.79
C LEU A 25 -10.55 -9.14 14.06
N ALA A 26 -9.89 -9.32 15.21
CA ALA A 26 -10.26 -8.66 16.47
C ALA A 26 -9.83 -7.18 16.58
N ARG A 27 -8.93 -6.71 15.70
CA ARG A 27 -8.45 -5.32 15.65
C ARG A 27 -9.53 -4.37 15.11
N GLU A 28 -9.39 -3.08 15.36
CA GLU A 28 -10.22 -2.07 14.68
C GLU A 28 -9.78 -1.89 13.24
N GLY A 29 -10.72 -1.63 12.33
CA GLY A 29 -10.43 -1.24 10.95
C GLY A 29 -11.47 -0.26 10.42
N PHE A 30 -11.42 0.00 9.12
CA PHE A 30 -12.36 0.90 8.45
C PHE A 30 -13.01 0.25 7.24
N ASP A 31 -14.33 0.35 7.14
CA ASP A 31 -15.05 -0.01 5.92
C ASP A 31 -15.32 1.26 5.10
N ILE A 32 -14.58 1.42 4.00
CA ILE A 32 -14.72 2.57 3.09
C ILE A 32 -16.09 2.63 2.40
N ARG A 33 -16.78 1.50 2.23
CA ARG A 33 -18.12 1.44 1.63
C ARG A 33 -19.17 1.94 2.62
N ARG A 34 -18.99 1.68 3.91
CA ARG A 34 -19.87 2.22 4.97
C ARG A 34 -19.40 3.56 5.50
N PHE A 35 -18.18 3.94 5.17
CA PHE A 35 -17.46 5.08 5.73
C PHE A 35 -17.51 5.07 7.27
N SER A 36 -17.17 3.93 7.88
CA SER A 36 -17.26 3.73 9.32
C SER A 36 -16.13 2.83 9.84
N LEU A 37 -15.76 3.05 11.11
CA LEU A 37 -14.97 2.08 11.86
C LEU A 37 -15.72 0.75 11.99
N VAL A 38 -14.98 -0.35 11.99
CA VAL A 38 -15.51 -1.70 12.13
C VAL A 38 -14.69 -2.50 13.13
N ARG A 39 -15.40 -3.28 13.94
CA ARG A 39 -14.85 -4.32 14.83
C ARG A 39 -15.94 -5.40 15.00
N PRO A 40 -15.70 -6.67 14.62
CA PRO A 40 -14.46 -7.19 14.01
C PRO A 40 -14.20 -6.62 12.61
N ARG A 41 -12.95 -6.73 12.14
CA ARG A 41 -12.59 -6.45 10.73
C ARG A 41 -13.31 -7.44 9.81
N LEU A 42 -13.54 -6.99 8.57
CA LEU A 42 -13.90 -7.89 7.48
C LEU A 42 -12.68 -8.74 7.12
N ASP A 43 -12.89 -10.04 6.87
CA ASP A 43 -11.83 -10.91 6.38
C ASP A 43 -11.55 -10.64 4.89
N TRP A 44 -10.40 -10.02 4.62
CA TRP A 44 -9.93 -9.73 3.27
C TRP A 44 -8.90 -10.73 2.76
N SER A 45 -8.57 -11.80 3.51
CA SER A 45 -7.53 -12.76 3.12
C SER A 45 -7.84 -13.46 1.80
N GLY A 46 -9.08 -13.92 1.61
CA GLY A 46 -9.55 -14.52 0.36
C GLY A 46 -9.45 -13.56 -0.82
N TYR A 47 -9.89 -12.31 -0.61
CA TYR A 47 -9.81 -11.25 -1.62
C TYR A 47 -8.36 -10.93 -2.01
N LEU A 48 -7.45 -10.79 -1.04
CA LEU A 48 -6.03 -10.52 -1.31
C LEU A 48 -5.37 -11.66 -2.09
N ARG A 49 -5.69 -12.92 -1.78
CA ARG A 49 -5.21 -14.09 -2.52
C ARG A 49 -5.68 -14.05 -3.97
N GLU A 50 -6.98 -13.88 -4.19
CA GLU A 50 -7.57 -13.79 -5.54
C GLU A 50 -6.97 -12.62 -6.34
N ARG A 51 -6.78 -11.47 -5.70
CA ARG A 51 -6.17 -10.30 -6.33
C ARG A 51 -4.72 -10.56 -6.72
N HIS A 52 -3.94 -11.23 -5.88
CA HIS A 52 -2.56 -11.60 -6.22
C HIS A 52 -2.50 -12.59 -7.39
N GLU A 53 -3.39 -13.60 -7.40
CA GLU A 53 -3.53 -14.56 -8.49
C GLU A 53 -3.91 -13.89 -9.82
N ARG A 54 -4.64 -12.76 -9.78
CA ARG A 54 -5.05 -11.99 -10.96
C ARG A 54 -4.09 -10.86 -11.33
N ALA A 55 -3.26 -10.38 -10.41
CA ALA A 55 -2.28 -9.33 -10.69
C ALA A 55 -1.33 -9.77 -11.81
N ARG A 56 -1.26 -8.99 -12.88
CA ARG A 56 -0.37 -9.22 -14.02
C ARG A 56 0.50 -7.99 -14.23
N LEU A 57 1.77 -8.20 -14.51
CA LEU A 57 2.63 -7.14 -15.03
C LEU A 57 2.64 -7.22 -16.55
N GLY A 58 2.70 -6.07 -17.21
CA GLY A 58 3.01 -6.02 -18.64
C GLY A 58 4.41 -6.59 -18.93
N PRO A 59 4.67 -7.05 -20.17
CA PRO A 59 6.02 -7.47 -20.58
C PRO A 59 7.08 -6.40 -20.31
N GLU A 60 6.76 -5.13 -20.56
CA GLU A 60 7.65 -3.99 -20.39
C GLU A 60 7.97 -3.74 -18.91
N GLN A 61 6.95 -3.81 -18.04
CA GLN A 61 7.14 -3.69 -16.59
C GLN A 61 8.00 -4.83 -16.03
N THR A 62 7.77 -6.05 -16.52
CA THR A 62 8.56 -7.24 -16.14
C THR A 62 10.01 -7.09 -16.56
N ALA A 63 10.25 -6.67 -17.80
CA ALA A 63 11.60 -6.41 -18.32
C ALA A 63 12.29 -5.29 -17.51
N ALA A 64 11.56 -4.20 -17.22
CA ALA A 64 12.08 -3.08 -16.47
C ALA A 64 12.53 -3.47 -15.06
N ILE A 65 11.71 -4.20 -14.29
CA ILE A 65 12.12 -4.57 -12.92
C ILE A 65 13.33 -5.51 -12.92
N ARG A 66 13.40 -6.45 -13.87
CA ARG A 66 14.55 -7.37 -14.01
C ARG A 66 15.82 -6.62 -14.37
N TRP A 67 15.72 -5.69 -15.32
CA TRP A 67 16.84 -4.85 -15.70
C TRP A 67 17.32 -3.99 -14.53
N LEU A 68 16.40 -3.34 -13.80
CA LEU A 68 16.71 -2.53 -12.62
C LEU A 68 17.41 -3.36 -11.54
N ALA A 69 16.87 -4.53 -11.18
CA ALA A 69 17.44 -5.40 -10.16
C ALA A 69 18.84 -5.93 -10.51
N ALA A 70 19.15 -6.03 -11.81
CA ALA A 70 20.47 -6.43 -12.29
C ALA A 70 21.54 -5.32 -12.24
N GLN A 71 21.14 -4.05 -12.04
CA GLN A 71 22.09 -2.94 -12.00
C GLN A 71 22.91 -2.95 -10.71
N PRO A 72 24.17 -2.49 -10.74
CA PRO A 72 24.93 -2.19 -9.53
C PRO A 72 24.17 -1.19 -8.66
N GLY A 73 23.90 -1.56 -7.40
CA GLY A 73 23.07 -0.73 -6.52
C GLY A 73 21.60 -0.66 -6.91
N GLY A 74 21.11 -1.57 -7.75
CA GLY A 74 19.70 -1.71 -8.10
C GLY A 74 18.83 -2.21 -6.92
N PRO A 75 17.50 -2.18 -7.07
CA PRO A 75 16.58 -2.64 -6.05
C PRO A 75 16.71 -4.15 -5.83
N ALA A 76 16.82 -4.55 -4.57
CA ALA A 76 16.89 -5.94 -4.15
C ALA A 76 15.87 -6.29 -3.05
N LYS A 77 15.32 -5.28 -2.37
CA LYS A 77 14.41 -5.46 -1.23
C LYS A 77 13.28 -4.44 -1.25
N VAL A 78 12.11 -4.83 -0.76
CA VAL A 78 10.94 -3.95 -0.58
C VAL A 78 10.34 -4.17 0.80
N ALA A 79 10.25 -3.11 1.61
CA ALA A 79 9.49 -3.10 2.85
C ALA A 79 8.15 -2.40 2.61
N VAL A 80 7.04 -3.02 3.03
CA VAL A 80 5.69 -2.47 2.81
C VAL A 80 4.97 -2.29 4.14
N LEU A 81 4.61 -1.05 4.50
CA LEU A 81 3.62 -0.80 5.55
C LEU A 81 2.22 -0.96 4.94
N SER A 82 1.39 -1.81 5.51
CA SER A 82 0.09 -2.18 4.95
C SER A 82 -0.97 -2.43 6.02
N GLU A 83 -2.23 -2.20 5.66
CA GLU A 83 -3.41 -2.58 6.44
C GLU A 83 -4.53 -3.07 5.52
N ASP A 84 -5.10 -4.22 5.84
CA ASP A 84 -6.08 -4.93 5.01
C ASP A 84 -7.42 -4.18 4.88
N TRP A 85 -7.77 -3.36 5.88
CA TRP A 85 -8.93 -2.48 5.80
C TRP A 85 -8.77 -1.40 4.72
N SER A 86 -7.54 -0.97 4.39
CA SER A 86 -7.29 0.06 3.39
C SER A 86 -7.58 -0.46 1.99
N SER A 87 -8.45 0.24 1.25
CA SER A 87 -8.67 -0.06 -0.17
C SER A 87 -7.45 0.24 -1.03
N ASP A 88 -6.50 1.07 -0.59
CA ASP A 88 -5.26 1.25 -1.35
C ASP A 88 -4.31 0.07 -1.16
N CYS A 89 -4.23 -0.48 0.05
CA CYS A 89 -3.39 -1.66 0.33
C CYS A 89 -3.90 -2.87 -0.45
N ARG A 90 -5.21 -3.09 -0.45
CA ARG A 90 -5.86 -4.13 -1.25
C ARG A 90 -5.69 -3.97 -2.76
N ARG A 91 -5.39 -2.75 -3.23
CA ARG A 91 -5.09 -2.45 -4.64
C ARG A 91 -3.65 -2.81 -4.95
N ASP A 92 -2.71 -2.23 -4.19
CA ASP A 92 -1.32 -2.15 -4.61
C ASP A 92 -0.45 -3.27 -4.06
N VAL A 93 -0.72 -3.79 -2.85
CA VAL A 93 0.13 -4.82 -2.22
C VAL A 93 0.20 -6.11 -3.05
N PRO A 94 -0.90 -6.61 -3.65
CA PRO A 94 -0.80 -7.75 -4.58
C PRO A 94 0.08 -7.45 -5.82
N TYR A 95 0.06 -6.23 -6.33
CA TYR A 95 0.90 -5.83 -7.46
C TYR A 95 2.36 -5.64 -7.06
N LEU A 96 2.62 -5.13 -5.86
CA LEU A 96 3.97 -5.03 -5.28
C LEU A 96 4.58 -6.42 -5.05
N ALA A 97 3.78 -7.39 -4.58
CA ALA A 97 4.20 -8.79 -4.48
C ALA A 97 4.60 -9.35 -5.85
N ARG A 98 3.74 -9.15 -6.88
CA ARG A 98 4.04 -9.59 -8.25
C ARG A 98 5.29 -8.91 -8.83
N LEU A 99 5.49 -7.61 -8.55
CA LEU A 99 6.69 -6.86 -8.95
C LEU A 99 7.95 -7.44 -8.31
N ALA A 100 7.90 -7.72 -7.01
CA ALA A 100 9.01 -8.31 -6.28
C ALA A 100 9.37 -9.69 -6.81
N GLU A 101 8.38 -10.56 -7.05
CA GLU A 101 8.59 -11.88 -7.68
C GLU A 101 9.24 -11.77 -9.06
N ALA A 102 8.73 -10.87 -9.92
CA ALA A 102 9.22 -10.71 -11.28
C ALA A 102 10.67 -10.23 -11.35
N GLY A 103 11.08 -9.37 -10.41
CA GLY A 103 12.43 -8.83 -10.29
C GLY A 103 13.37 -9.63 -9.40
N GLY A 104 12.89 -10.63 -8.65
CA GLY A 104 13.68 -11.35 -7.66
C GLY A 104 14.02 -10.52 -6.41
N LEU A 105 13.16 -9.57 -6.03
CA LEU A 105 13.33 -8.76 -4.83
C LEU A 105 12.75 -9.49 -3.63
N GLU A 106 13.38 -9.36 -2.47
CA GLU A 106 12.79 -9.82 -1.20
C GLU A 106 11.73 -8.81 -0.74
N LEU A 107 10.49 -9.26 -0.50
CA LEU A 107 9.40 -8.42 -0.02
C LEU A 107 9.00 -8.78 1.41
N ARG A 108 8.86 -7.76 2.26
CA ARG A 108 8.47 -7.87 3.67
C ARG A 108 7.38 -6.86 4.02
N ILE A 109 6.29 -7.33 4.62
CA ILE A 109 5.10 -6.55 4.96
C ILE A 109 5.00 -6.37 6.47
N PHE A 110 4.69 -5.16 6.88
CA PHE A 110 4.53 -4.72 8.27
C PHE A 110 3.12 -4.14 8.45
N ALA A 111 2.38 -4.62 9.46
CA ALA A 111 1.11 -4.01 9.84
C ALA A 111 1.37 -2.61 10.43
N ARG A 112 0.63 -1.59 9.99
CA ARG A 112 0.77 -0.21 10.48
C ARG A 112 0.20 -0.05 11.90
N ASP A 113 -0.99 -0.58 12.11
CA ASP A 113 -1.79 -0.36 13.31
C ASP A 113 -1.45 -1.37 14.43
N GLY A 114 -1.77 -1.03 15.66
CA GLY A 114 -1.85 -1.98 16.78
C GLY A 114 -3.23 -2.64 16.85
N GLU A 115 -3.79 -2.72 18.05
CA GLU A 115 -5.18 -3.17 18.26
C GLU A 115 -6.20 -2.13 17.74
N THR A 116 -5.90 -0.85 17.94
CA THR A 116 -6.74 0.28 17.52
C THR A 116 -6.26 0.87 16.20
N MET A 117 -7.20 1.42 15.43
CA MET A 117 -6.89 2.04 14.16
C MET A 117 -6.31 3.43 14.39
N LEU A 118 -5.14 3.71 13.82
CA LEU A 118 -4.61 5.07 13.84
C LEU A 118 -5.37 5.96 12.86
N MET A 119 -6.28 6.78 13.40
CA MET A 119 -7.17 7.63 12.59
C MET A 119 -6.55 8.97 12.19
N LYS A 120 -5.68 9.55 13.03
CA LYS A 120 -5.08 10.87 12.81
C LYS A 120 -3.66 10.93 13.37
N GLY A 121 -2.82 11.74 12.73
CA GLY A 121 -1.46 12.01 13.17
C GLY A 121 -0.52 10.82 13.01
N LEU A 122 0.53 10.82 13.82
CA LEU A 122 1.55 9.77 13.91
C LEU A 122 1.48 9.11 15.30
N PRO A 123 1.84 7.83 15.41
CA PRO A 123 1.93 7.19 16.71
C PRO A 123 3.16 7.71 17.48
N ASP A 124 3.21 7.48 18.79
CA ASP A 124 4.45 7.59 19.55
C ASP A 124 5.44 6.53 19.00
N PRO A 125 6.65 6.90 18.55
CA PRO A 125 7.63 5.94 18.03
C PRO A 125 8.03 4.87 19.07
N ALA A 126 7.86 5.14 20.37
CA ALA A 126 8.14 4.19 21.45
C ALA A 126 6.95 3.27 21.78
N ALA A 127 5.79 3.41 21.13
CA ALA A 127 4.59 2.61 21.40
C ALA A 127 4.72 1.12 21.03
N GLY A 128 5.85 0.71 20.44
CA GLY A 128 6.12 -0.66 20.03
C GLY A 128 5.44 -1.04 18.70
N GLY A 129 5.44 -2.33 18.39
CA GLY A 129 4.95 -2.84 17.12
C GLY A 129 5.77 -2.30 15.94
N ASN A 130 5.12 -1.55 15.04
CA ASN A 130 5.77 -0.92 13.88
C ASN A 130 5.69 0.61 13.90
N ALA A 131 5.43 1.23 15.06
CA ALA A 131 5.30 2.68 15.18
C ALA A 131 6.56 3.44 14.72
N ASP A 132 7.74 2.87 14.95
CA ASP A 132 9.02 3.36 14.44
C ASP A 132 9.01 3.56 12.91
N LEU A 133 8.55 2.54 12.18
CA LEU A 133 8.47 2.59 10.72
C LEU A 133 7.40 3.56 10.24
N VAL A 134 6.27 3.66 10.95
CA VAL A 134 5.19 4.59 10.60
C VAL A 134 5.65 6.04 10.72
N VAL A 135 6.45 6.35 11.75
CA VAL A 135 7.03 7.69 11.93
C VAL A 135 8.12 7.98 10.90
N GLU A 136 9.00 7.02 10.64
CA GLU A 136 10.08 7.16 9.65
C GLU A 136 9.54 7.40 8.22
N TYR A 137 8.49 6.66 7.86
CA TYR A 137 7.92 6.67 6.51
C TYR A 137 6.60 7.44 6.41
N ALA A 138 6.37 8.37 7.33
CA ALA A 138 5.20 9.24 7.30
C ALA A 138 5.12 10.03 5.99
N ASN A 139 3.89 10.14 5.46
CA ASN A 139 3.60 10.92 4.27
C ASN A 139 3.53 12.40 4.60
N GLU A 140 4.22 13.24 3.84
CA GLU A 140 4.16 14.69 3.98
C GLU A 140 3.21 15.28 2.95
N LYS A 141 2.08 15.81 3.40
CA LYS A 141 1.06 16.39 2.53
C LYS A 141 0.50 17.66 3.16
N SER A 142 0.52 18.75 2.40
CA SER A 142 0.02 20.07 2.83
C SER A 142 0.66 20.56 4.14
N GLY A 143 1.96 20.32 4.32
CA GLY A 143 2.70 20.70 5.53
C GLY A 143 2.39 19.85 6.77
N GLN A 144 1.66 18.74 6.60
CA GLN A 144 1.30 17.82 7.68
C GLN A 144 1.87 16.42 7.41
N ARG A 145 2.17 15.68 8.49
CA ARG A 145 2.66 14.31 8.42
C ARG A 145 1.54 13.31 8.74
N TRP A 146 1.43 12.26 7.93
CA TRP A 146 0.33 11.29 7.98
C TRP A 146 0.85 9.86 8.02
N ALA A 147 0.22 9.02 8.84
CA ALA A 147 0.42 7.57 8.87
C ALA A 147 -0.30 6.86 7.71
N SER A 148 0.02 7.29 6.49
CA SER A 148 -0.55 6.80 5.24
C SER A 148 -0.18 5.33 4.95
N VAL A 149 -1.04 4.60 4.24
CA VAL A 149 -0.79 3.23 3.77
C VAL A 149 -1.47 2.95 2.42
N PRO A 150 -0.87 2.12 1.54
CA PRO A 150 0.41 1.45 1.73
C PRO A 150 1.60 2.41 1.61
N VAL A 151 2.71 2.07 2.25
CA VAL A 151 4.02 2.68 1.94
C VAL A 151 4.97 1.57 1.53
N ALA A 152 5.46 1.60 0.29
CA ALA A 152 6.41 0.63 -0.23
C ALA A 152 7.78 1.29 -0.41
N VAL A 153 8.76 0.84 0.35
CA VAL A 153 10.13 1.39 0.37
C VAL A 153 11.07 0.40 -0.28
N PHE A 154 11.76 0.82 -1.33
CA PHE A 154 12.69 0.02 -2.12
C PHE A 154 14.11 0.28 -1.66
N PHE A 155 14.87 -0.80 -1.49
CA PHE A 155 16.26 -0.74 -1.04
C PHE A 155 17.19 -1.54 -1.95
N THR A 156 18.45 -1.16 -1.93
CA THR A 156 19.55 -2.00 -2.43
C THR A 156 19.74 -3.25 -1.56
N ARG A 157 20.66 -4.13 -1.97
CA ARG A 157 21.05 -5.31 -1.18
C ARG A 157 21.47 -4.95 0.24
N ASP A 158 22.18 -3.84 0.40
CA ASP A 158 22.76 -3.37 1.66
C ASP A 158 21.88 -2.34 2.39
N PHE A 159 20.58 -2.35 2.11
CA PHE A 159 19.59 -1.49 2.76
C PHE A 159 19.76 0.03 2.54
N ALA A 160 20.46 0.46 1.48
CA ALA A 160 20.39 1.84 1.05
C ALA A 160 19.02 2.10 0.39
N GLU A 161 18.27 3.09 0.88
CA GLU A 161 16.96 3.44 0.34
C GLU A 161 17.09 4.07 -1.06
N LEU A 162 16.31 3.56 -2.00
CA LEU A 162 16.25 4.05 -3.38
C LEU A 162 15.04 4.96 -3.60
N TYR A 163 13.87 4.48 -3.20
CA TYR A 163 12.59 5.14 -3.48
C TYR A 163 11.51 4.68 -2.50
N ARG A 164 10.51 5.53 -2.29
CA ARG A 164 9.30 5.21 -1.52
C ARG A 164 8.06 5.60 -2.33
N TYR A 165 7.10 4.68 -2.41
CA TYR A 165 5.78 4.89 -2.98
C TYR A 165 4.73 4.94 -1.87
N VAL A 166 3.82 5.90 -1.92
CA VAL A 166 2.93 6.24 -0.78
C VAL A 166 1.47 6.39 -1.26
N GLU A 167 0.58 5.58 -0.67
CA GLU A 167 -0.88 5.51 -0.89
C GLU A 167 -1.38 5.10 -2.28
N TYR A 168 -1.18 5.94 -3.29
CA TYR A 168 -1.77 5.78 -4.63
C TYR A 168 -0.93 6.52 -5.67
N PRO A 169 -0.98 6.11 -6.97
CA PRO A 169 -0.21 6.81 -7.99
C PRO A 169 -0.70 8.23 -8.16
N ALA A 170 0.19 9.13 -8.59
CA ALA A 170 -0.12 10.55 -8.76
C ALA A 170 -1.33 10.80 -9.67
N ILE A 171 -1.55 9.94 -10.68
CA ILE A 171 -2.69 10.05 -11.59
C ILE A 171 -4.04 9.74 -10.91
N TYR A 172 -4.04 8.93 -9.84
CA TYR A 172 -5.25 8.65 -9.07
C TYR A 172 -5.51 9.77 -8.06
N ARG A 173 -6.28 10.77 -8.49
CA ARG A 173 -6.73 11.88 -7.63
C ARG A 173 -7.83 11.43 -6.65
N LYS A 174 -7.49 10.55 -5.71
CA LYS A 174 -8.40 9.87 -4.79
C LYS A 174 -9.30 10.81 -4.01
N GLU A 175 -8.75 11.86 -3.40
CA GLU A 175 -9.53 12.80 -2.58
C GLU A 175 -10.63 13.49 -3.38
N ARG A 176 -10.33 13.88 -4.62
CA ARG A 176 -11.33 14.48 -5.51
C ARG A 176 -12.44 13.49 -5.85
N ILE A 177 -12.08 12.25 -6.18
CA ILE A 177 -13.04 11.22 -6.59
C ILE A 177 -13.90 10.79 -5.38
N ILE A 178 -13.27 10.33 -4.30
CA ILE A 178 -13.98 9.87 -3.09
C ILE A 178 -14.77 11.02 -2.45
N GLY A 179 -14.24 12.25 -2.45
CA GLY A 179 -14.96 13.44 -2.02
C GLY A 179 -16.24 13.63 -2.81
N HIS A 180 -16.14 13.62 -4.15
CA HIS A 180 -17.29 13.76 -5.03
C HIS A 180 -18.34 12.65 -4.83
N LEU A 181 -17.92 11.38 -4.71
CA LEU A 181 -18.85 10.26 -4.51
C LEU A 181 -19.64 10.40 -3.19
N ARG A 182 -19.02 10.99 -2.16
CA ARG A 182 -19.61 11.16 -0.83
C ARG A 182 -20.44 12.43 -0.68
N THR A 183 -20.24 13.44 -1.51
CA THR A 183 -21.00 14.70 -1.41
C THR A 183 -22.50 14.43 -1.55
N ALA A 184 -23.29 14.94 -0.61
CA ALA A 184 -24.74 14.86 -0.68
C ALA A 184 -25.27 15.60 -1.91
N ARG A 185 -26.25 15.01 -2.61
CA ARG A 185 -26.93 15.63 -3.74
C ARG A 185 -28.18 16.37 -3.25
N ALA A 186 -28.68 17.31 -4.07
CA ALA A 186 -29.87 18.08 -3.74
C ALA A 186 -31.05 17.15 -3.42
N GLY A 187 -31.67 17.35 -2.26
CA GLY A 187 -32.82 16.55 -1.79
C GLY A 187 -32.47 15.24 -1.08
N GLU A 188 -31.19 14.87 -0.97
CA GLU A 188 -30.79 13.69 -0.19
C GLU A 188 -30.71 14.00 1.31
N THR A 189 -31.20 13.08 2.15
CA THR A 189 -30.82 13.03 3.57
C THR A 189 -29.37 12.55 3.74
N GLU A 190 -28.81 12.71 4.93
CA GLU A 190 -27.47 12.20 5.24
C GLU A 190 -27.37 10.67 5.05
N GLU A 191 -28.37 9.91 5.50
CA GLU A 191 -28.42 8.46 5.32
C GLU A 191 -28.50 8.07 3.85
N GLN A 192 -29.28 8.80 3.06
CA GLN A 192 -29.40 8.56 1.62
C GLN A 192 -28.07 8.84 0.90
N ALA A 193 -27.42 9.97 1.21
CA ALA A 193 -26.12 10.33 0.66
C ALA A 193 -25.05 9.30 1.05
N LYS A 194 -25.04 8.84 2.30
CA LYS A 194 -24.12 7.80 2.79
C LYS A 194 -24.34 6.45 2.09
N ALA A 195 -25.60 6.01 1.99
CA ALA A 195 -25.94 4.76 1.31
C ALA A 195 -25.59 4.79 -0.18
N ARG A 196 -25.86 5.89 -0.87
CA ARG A 196 -25.46 6.10 -2.26
C ARG A 196 -23.94 6.15 -2.40
N GLY A 197 -23.26 6.98 -1.63
CA GLY A 197 -21.80 7.11 -1.66
C GLY A 197 -21.11 5.77 -1.43
N GLY A 198 -21.63 4.94 -0.52
CA GLY A 198 -21.16 3.57 -0.31
C GLY A 198 -21.30 2.66 -1.52
N ARG A 199 -22.46 2.71 -2.20
CA ARG A 199 -22.68 1.98 -3.46
C ARG A 199 -21.75 2.48 -4.57
N ASP A 200 -21.62 3.79 -4.74
CA ASP A 200 -20.78 4.41 -5.78
C ASP A 200 -19.29 4.08 -5.55
N ILE A 201 -18.83 4.10 -4.29
CA ILE A 201 -17.48 3.64 -3.91
C ILE A 201 -17.32 2.15 -4.19
N GLY A 202 -18.32 1.33 -3.87
CA GLY A 202 -18.32 -0.09 -4.21
C GLY A 202 -18.12 -0.32 -5.71
N ALA A 203 -18.93 0.35 -6.54
CA ALA A 203 -18.82 0.29 -7.99
C ALA A 203 -17.45 0.74 -8.51
N LEU A 204 -16.83 1.76 -7.89
CA LEU A 204 -15.48 2.18 -8.23
C LEU A 204 -14.45 1.08 -7.93
N LEU A 205 -14.51 0.50 -6.72
CA LEU A 205 -13.57 -0.55 -6.30
C LEU A 205 -13.71 -1.84 -7.11
N ASP A 206 -14.91 -2.12 -7.61
CA ASP A 206 -15.20 -3.28 -8.45
C ASP A 206 -14.95 -2.98 -9.95
N SER A 207 -14.64 -1.73 -10.30
CA SER A 207 -14.40 -1.31 -11.69
C SER A 207 -12.99 -1.69 -12.18
N PRO A 208 -12.76 -1.75 -13.51
CA PRO A 208 -11.43 -1.96 -14.07
C PRO A 208 -10.40 -0.88 -13.67
N PHE A 209 -10.86 0.32 -13.29
CA PHE A 209 -9.96 1.42 -12.91
C PHE A 209 -9.14 1.11 -11.66
N TYR A 210 -9.64 0.21 -10.80
CA TYR A 210 -8.87 -0.25 -9.65
C TYR A 210 -7.56 -0.93 -10.07
N ASP A 211 -7.59 -1.72 -11.14
CA ASP A 211 -6.38 -2.32 -11.74
C ASP A 211 -5.59 -1.31 -12.58
N VAL A 212 -6.25 -0.40 -13.31
CA VAL A 212 -5.56 0.67 -14.04
C VAL A 212 -4.68 1.50 -13.10
N TRP A 213 -5.17 1.83 -11.90
CA TRP A 213 -4.39 2.57 -10.91
C TRP A 213 -3.29 1.74 -10.26
N ALA A 214 -3.51 0.45 -10.02
CA ALA A 214 -2.43 -0.43 -9.56
C ALA A 214 -1.27 -0.45 -10.58
N GLN A 215 -1.60 -0.58 -11.86
CA GLN A 215 -0.63 -0.55 -12.97
C GLN A 215 0.10 0.79 -13.08
N ALA A 216 -0.63 1.90 -12.91
CA ALA A 216 -0.03 3.22 -12.88
C ALA A 216 0.96 3.37 -11.71
N GLY A 217 0.64 2.82 -10.54
CA GLY A 217 1.55 2.76 -9.39
C GLY A 217 2.83 1.99 -9.72
N ILE A 218 2.72 0.83 -10.39
CA ILE A 218 3.89 0.08 -10.86
C ILE A 218 4.72 0.89 -11.86
N ALA A 219 4.09 1.56 -12.82
CA ALA A 219 4.81 2.39 -13.79
C ALA A 219 5.55 3.56 -13.13
N GLU A 220 4.92 4.21 -12.14
CA GLU A 220 5.52 5.28 -11.34
C GLU A 220 6.74 4.78 -10.56
N ILE A 221 6.60 3.65 -9.85
CA ILE A 221 7.69 3.00 -9.11
C ILE A 221 8.87 2.70 -10.03
N LEU A 222 8.63 2.06 -11.17
CA LEU A 222 9.68 1.68 -12.11
C LEU A 222 10.42 2.90 -12.67
N SER A 223 9.68 3.96 -12.98
CA SER A 223 10.26 5.22 -13.49
C SER A 223 11.13 5.89 -12.44
N ALA A 224 10.66 5.97 -11.19
CA ALA A 224 11.41 6.58 -10.10
C ALA A 224 12.66 5.77 -9.72
N LEU A 225 12.58 4.44 -9.75
CA LEU A 225 13.74 3.57 -9.54
C LEU A 225 14.78 3.73 -10.65
N HIS A 226 14.34 3.81 -11.91
CA HIS A 226 15.22 4.09 -13.04
C HIS A 226 15.94 5.43 -12.88
N GLU A 227 15.20 6.51 -12.59
CA GLU A 227 15.78 7.82 -12.32
C GLU A 227 16.86 7.73 -11.23
N ARG A 228 16.54 7.07 -10.11
CA ARG A 228 17.49 6.91 -9.00
C ARG A 228 18.76 6.18 -9.42
N VAL A 229 18.65 5.10 -10.20
CA VAL A 229 19.81 4.32 -10.65
C VAL A 229 20.68 5.12 -11.63
N VAL A 230 20.07 5.91 -12.53
CA VAL A 230 20.80 6.69 -13.54
C VAL A 230 21.45 7.93 -12.95
N VAL A 231 20.80 8.59 -11.99
CA VAL A 231 21.28 9.86 -11.39
C VAL A 231 22.21 9.61 -10.20
N ALA A 232 22.22 8.41 -9.61
CA ALA A 232 23.13 8.09 -8.52
C ALA A 232 24.60 8.28 -8.98
N PRO A 233 25.44 8.98 -8.20
CA PRO A 233 26.85 9.15 -8.56
C PRO A 233 27.52 7.77 -8.69
N ALA A 234 28.33 7.61 -9.74
CA ALA A 234 29.11 6.39 -9.95
C ALA A 234 29.93 6.12 -8.69
N ARG A 235 29.70 4.97 -8.05
CA ARG A 235 30.55 4.50 -6.95
C ARG A 235 31.88 4.09 -7.57
N GLY A 236 32.85 5.01 -7.54
CA GLY A 236 34.26 4.74 -7.87
C GLY A 236 34.95 3.89 -6.82
#